data_AF-A0A7L0RSL8-F1
#
_entry.id   AF-A0A7L0RSL8-F1
#
_cell.length_a   1.000
_cell.length_b   1.000
_cell.length_c   1.000
_cell.angle_alpha   90.00
_cell.angle_beta   90.00
_cell.angle_gamma   90.00
#
_symmetry.space_group_name_H-M   'P 1'
#
loop_
_entity.id
_entity.type
_entity.pdbx_description
1 polymer ?
#
loop_
_entity_poly.entity_id
_entity_poly.type
_entity_poly.pdbx_seq_one_letter_code
_entity_poly.pdbx_strand_id
1 'polypeptide(L)'
;MAERRGAAAEGLARISDWADAHLGLLRSLSAGMAVAGALVLARSVRMTTKFTSALDIPVEFIQKNVKLRGTLHHITEKGLEVEHIPISIPFITSIQRKWQSKGLLLVRLAGVELAPGGTAWLRQELKPRQMVWFQLLGREDLALECLVLVNKGRFLSMCLNEEILRQGLGRTARIEGLHHDSRLYWKLHRRLLQAELRALKKNKGIWKEESYSERIRDCIANNKFVRTLKKFASWLRSSVSR
;
A
#
# COMPACT_ATOMS: atom_id res chain seq x y z
N MET A 1 -42.82 20.87 -66.71
CA MET A 1 -41.86 21.01 -65.59
C MET A 1 -42.47 20.79 -64.20
N ALA A 2 -43.80 20.90 -64.01
CA ALA A 2 -44.44 20.71 -62.70
C ALA A 2 -44.48 19.25 -62.21
N GLU A 3 -44.69 18.29 -63.12
CA GLU A 3 -44.79 16.84 -62.79
C GLU A 3 -43.51 16.26 -62.15
N ARG A 4 -42.33 16.65 -62.65
CA ARG A 4 -41.04 16.20 -62.09
C ARG A 4 -40.79 16.69 -60.66
N ARG A 5 -41.38 17.81 -60.25
CA ARG A 5 -41.25 18.35 -58.89
C ARG A 5 -42.17 17.62 -57.91
N GLY A 6 -43.35 17.17 -58.34
CA GLY A 6 -44.26 16.36 -57.53
C GLY A 6 -43.67 15.00 -57.18
N ALA A 7 -43.16 14.26 -58.16
CA ALA A 7 -42.58 12.93 -57.94
C ALA A 7 -41.33 12.95 -57.03
N ALA A 8 -40.52 14.01 -57.10
CA ALA A 8 -39.37 14.19 -56.21
C ALA A 8 -39.81 14.50 -54.77
N ALA A 9 -40.82 15.34 -54.58
CA ALA A 9 -41.37 15.65 -53.26
C ALA A 9 -42.02 14.42 -52.61
N GLU A 10 -42.72 13.60 -53.39
CA GLU A 10 -43.35 12.37 -52.93
C GLU A 10 -42.32 11.28 -52.58
N GLY A 11 -41.23 11.19 -53.34
CA GLY A 11 -40.09 10.35 -53.02
C GLY A 11 -39.38 10.77 -51.72
N LEU A 12 -39.19 12.08 -51.52
CA LEU A 12 -38.60 12.62 -50.28
C LEU A 12 -39.51 12.39 -49.06
N ALA A 13 -40.83 12.54 -49.22
CA ALA A 13 -41.78 12.25 -48.15
C ALA A 13 -41.74 10.77 -47.73
N ARG A 14 -41.69 9.83 -48.69
CA ARG A 14 -41.58 8.39 -48.39
C ARG A 14 -40.27 8.01 -47.69
N ILE A 15 -39.18 8.67 -48.03
CA ILE A 15 -37.88 8.45 -47.37
C ILE A 15 -37.89 9.04 -45.96
N SER A 16 -38.53 10.20 -45.76
CA SER A 16 -38.71 10.81 -44.44
C SER A 16 -39.55 9.91 -43.53
N ASP A 17 -40.69 9.42 -44.01
CA ASP A 17 -41.59 8.53 -43.25
C ASP A 17 -40.90 7.19 -42.92
N TRP A 18 -40.12 6.64 -43.86
CA TRP A 18 -39.34 5.43 -43.61
C TRP A 18 -38.23 5.64 -42.58
N ALA A 19 -37.54 6.78 -42.63
CA ALA A 19 -36.51 7.14 -41.66
C ALA A 19 -37.13 7.35 -40.27
N ASP A 20 -38.24 8.07 -40.16
CA ASP A 20 -38.95 8.30 -38.90
C ASP A 20 -39.47 6.98 -38.30
N ALA A 21 -39.94 6.04 -39.13
CA ALA A 21 -40.34 4.70 -38.69
C ALA A 21 -39.16 3.85 -38.16
N HIS A 22 -37.96 4.00 -38.75
CA HIS A 22 -36.77 3.22 -38.37
C HIS A 22 -35.93 3.87 -37.26
N LEU A 23 -36.06 5.17 -37.01
CA LEU A 23 -35.39 5.87 -35.91
C LEU A 23 -35.79 5.29 -34.53
N GLY A 24 -37.03 4.82 -34.38
CA GLY A 24 -37.48 4.14 -33.16
C GLY A 24 -36.75 2.82 -32.91
N LEU A 25 -36.53 2.03 -33.95
CA LEU A 25 -35.77 0.76 -33.90
C LEU A 25 -34.27 1.00 -33.69
N LEU A 26 -33.70 2.02 -34.32
CA LEU A 26 -32.30 2.39 -34.10
C LEU A 26 -32.07 2.90 -32.67
N ARG A 27 -33.02 3.66 -32.11
CA ARG A 27 -32.98 4.08 -30.70
C ARG A 27 -33.09 2.90 -29.73
N SER A 28 -33.93 1.91 -29.99
CA SER A 28 -34.02 0.73 -29.13
C SER A 28 -32.79 -0.19 -29.23
N LEU A 29 -32.20 -0.36 -30.42
CA LEU A 29 -30.96 -1.09 -30.63
C LEU A 29 -29.75 -0.42 -29.96
N SER A 30 -29.60 0.89 -30.13
CA SER A 30 -28.54 1.67 -29.48
C SER A 30 -28.72 1.70 -27.96
N ALA A 31 -29.95 1.83 -27.45
CA ALA A 31 -30.24 1.70 -26.03
C ALA A 31 -29.89 0.30 -25.51
N GLY A 32 -30.22 -0.75 -26.26
CA GLY A 32 -29.86 -2.13 -25.94
C GLY A 32 -28.35 -2.35 -25.85
N MET A 33 -27.58 -1.83 -26.83
CA MET A 33 -26.12 -1.87 -26.78
C MET A 33 -25.54 -1.06 -25.63
N ALA A 34 -26.12 0.10 -25.29
CA ALA A 34 -25.68 0.89 -24.14
C ALA A 34 -25.89 0.15 -22.81
N VAL A 35 -27.03 -0.52 -22.64
CA VAL A 35 -27.33 -1.34 -21.45
C VAL A 35 -26.40 -2.55 -21.38
N ALA A 36 -26.19 -3.25 -22.50
CA ALA A 36 -25.26 -4.38 -22.56
C ALA A 36 -23.81 -3.94 -22.26
N GLY A 37 -23.37 -2.81 -22.82
CA GLY A 37 -22.07 -2.21 -22.53
C GLY A 37 -21.92 -1.82 -21.06
N ALA A 38 -22.95 -1.22 -20.47
CA ALA A 38 -22.97 -0.90 -19.04
C ALA A 38 -22.90 -2.14 -18.15
N LEU A 39 -23.56 -3.24 -18.53
CA LEU A 39 -23.49 -4.53 -17.83
C LEU A 39 -22.11 -5.19 -17.91
N VAL A 40 -21.48 -5.16 -19.09
CA VAL A 40 -20.11 -5.67 -19.29
C VAL A 40 -19.11 -4.84 -18.48
N LEU A 41 -19.27 -3.52 -18.48
CA LEU A 41 -18.47 -2.62 -17.64
C LEU A 41 -18.71 -2.93 -16.17
N ALA A 42 -19.96 -3.02 -15.71
CA ALA A 42 -20.30 -3.38 -14.32
C ALA A 42 -19.64 -4.71 -13.89
N ARG A 43 -19.62 -5.72 -14.78
CA ARG A 43 -18.96 -7.02 -14.54
C ARG A 43 -17.43 -6.91 -14.53
N SER A 44 -16.84 -6.02 -15.32
CA SER A 44 -15.39 -5.76 -15.30
C SER A 44 -14.96 -4.90 -14.10
N VAL A 45 -15.89 -4.16 -13.47
CA VAL A 45 -15.64 -3.42 -12.23
C VAL A 45 -15.63 -4.32 -10.97
N ARG A 46 -15.08 -5.54 -11.04
CA ARG A 46 -14.70 -6.31 -9.83
C ARG A 46 -13.81 -5.50 -8.85
N MET A 47 -13.26 -4.37 -9.29
CA MET A 47 -12.64 -3.31 -8.47
C MET A 47 -13.57 -2.63 -7.44
N THR A 48 -14.89 -2.80 -7.53
CA THR A 48 -15.88 -2.28 -6.57
C THR A 48 -16.32 -3.29 -5.53
N THR A 49 -15.86 -4.54 -5.65
CA THR A 49 -16.17 -5.57 -4.66
C THR A 49 -15.28 -5.40 -3.44
N LYS A 50 -15.86 -5.55 -2.26
CA LYS A 50 -15.12 -5.55 -1.01
C LYS A 50 -14.56 -6.95 -0.80
N PHE A 51 -13.24 -7.06 -0.68
CA PHE A 51 -12.61 -8.31 -0.31
C PHE A 51 -12.74 -8.52 1.20
N THR A 52 -13.32 -9.65 1.58
CA THR A 52 -13.62 -10.00 2.97
C THR A 52 -12.56 -10.95 3.51
N SER A 53 -12.03 -11.82 2.65
CA SER A 53 -10.93 -12.75 2.90
C SER A 53 -9.80 -12.60 1.87
N ALA A 54 -8.60 -13.06 2.24
CA ALA A 54 -7.45 -13.14 1.32
C ALA A 54 -7.71 -14.10 0.14
N LEU A 55 -8.55 -15.11 0.34
CA LEU A 55 -8.92 -16.08 -0.71
C LEU A 55 -9.83 -15.48 -1.78
N ASP A 56 -10.66 -14.50 -1.40
CA ASP A 56 -11.55 -13.79 -2.32
C ASP A 56 -10.76 -12.93 -3.34
N ILE A 57 -9.50 -12.64 -3.03
CA ILE A 57 -8.65 -11.83 -3.89
C ILE A 57 -8.18 -12.70 -5.07
N PRO A 58 -8.51 -12.29 -6.31
CA PRO A 58 -8.11 -13.01 -7.51
C PRO A 58 -6.58 -12.98 -7.69
N VAL A 59 -6.01 -14.09 -8.17
CA VAL A 59 -4.55 -14.24 -8.33
C VAL A 59 -3.99 -13.23 -9.33
N GLU A 60 -4.78 -12.80 -10.31
CA GLU A 60 -4.40 -11.79 -11.29
C GLU A 60 -4.10 -10.44 -10.63
N PHE A 61 -4.73 -10.11 -9.50
CA PHE A 61 -4.48 -8.86 -8.77
C PHE A 61 -3.12 -8.90 -8.06
N ILE A 62 -2.74 -10.09 -7.56
CA ILE A 62 -1.44 -10.33 -6.94
C ILE A 62 -0.36 -10.27 -8.02
N GLN A 63 -0.53 -10.97 -9.13
CA GLN A 63 0.41 -10.96 -10.25
C GLN A 63 0.63 -9.55 -10.84
N LYS A 64 -0.44 -8.75 -10.94
CA LYS A 64 -0.36 -7.37 -11.43
C LYS A 64 0.12 -6.36 -10.38
N ASN A 65 0.39 -6.80 -9.15
CA ASN A 65 0.81 -5.98 -8.03
C ASN A 65 -0.11 -4.77 -7.79
N VAL A 66 -1.43 -5.01 -7.79
CA VAL A 66 -2.44 -3.95 -7.66
C VAL A 66 -2.38 -3.32 -6.27
N LYS A 67 -2.51 -1.99 -6.24
CA LYS A 67 -2.66 -1.23 -4.99
C LYS A 67 -4.12 -1.18 -4.60
N LEU A 68 -4.43 -1.71 -3.43
CA LEU A 68 -5.75 -1.65 -2.83
C LEU A 68 -5.77 -0.62 -1.71
N ARG A 69 -6.96 -0.07 -1.47
CA ARG A 69 -7.21 0.90 -0.41
C ARG A 69 -7.89 0.18 0.75
N GLY A 70 -7.47 0.50 1.97
CA GLY A 70 -8.11 -0.05 3.16
C GLY A 70 -8.01 0.86 4.37
N THR A 71 -8.73 0.46 5.41
CA THR A 71 -8.74 1.09 6.72
C THR A 71 -8.14 0.13 7.73
N LEU A 72 -7.12 0.58 8.45
CA LEU A 72 -6.53 -0.19 9.52
C LEU A 72 -7.49 -0.28 10.71
N HIS A 73 -7.74 -1.49 11.23
CA HIS A 73 -8.51 -1.69 12.46
C HIS A 73 -7.63 -2.10 13.62
N HIS A 74 -6.93 -3.23 13.50
CA HIS A 74 -6.14 -3.80 14.58
C HIS A 74 -4.71 -4.14 14.13
N ILE A 75 -3.79 -4.13 15.10
CA ILE A 75 -2.38 -4.49 14.91
C ILE A 75 -2.10 -5.71 15.78
N THR A 76 -2.05 -6.85 15.10
CA THR A 76 -1.84 -8.18 15.68
C THR A 76 -0.36 -8.53 15.59
N GLU A 77 0.12 -9.49 16.39
CA GLU A 77 1.52 -9.93 16.32
C GLU A 77 1.89 -10.53 14.95
N LYS A 78 0.91 -11.19 14.31
CA LYS A 78 1.06 -11.77 12.98
C LYS A 78 1.05 -10.73 11.86
N GLY A 79 0.50 -9.54 12.07
CA GLY A 79 0.35 -8.53 11.01
C GLY A 79 -0.72 -7.46 11.28
N LEU A 80 -1.07 -6.72 10.24
CA LEU A 80 -2.03 -5.63 10.26
C LEU A 80 -3.41 -6.13 9.78
N GLU A 81 -4.45 -5.92 10.57
CA GLU A 81 -5.82 -6.21 10.16
C GLU A 81 -6.43 -4.99 9.47
N VAL A 82 -6.63 -5.11 8.17
CA VAL A 82 -7.08 -4.03 7.30
C VAL A 82 -8.42 -4.39 6.68
N GLU A 83 -9.41 -3.54 6.84
CA GLU A 83 -10.66 -3.62 6.10
C GLU A 83 -10.45 -3.03 4.71
N HIS A 84 -10.70 -3.80 3.65
CA HIS A 84 -10.66 -3.28 2.29
C HIS A 84 -11.80 -2.28 2.05
N ILE A 85 -11.49 -1.13 1.46
CA ILE A 85 -12.49 -0.16 1.02
C ILE A 85 -12.48 -0.13 -0.51
N PRO A 86 -13.55 -0.61 -1.17
CA PRO A 86 -13.63 -0.55 -2.62
C PRO A 86 -13.62 0.90 -3.10
N ILE A 87 -13.11 1.12 -4.32
CA ILE A 87 -13.10 2.44 -4.94
C ILE A 87 -14.56 2.84 -5.19
N SER A 88 -15.00 3.90 -4.51
CA SER A 88 -16.40 4.30 -4.44
C SER A 88 -16.89 4.89 -5.77
N ILE A 89 -17.84 4.22 -6.43
CA ILE A 89 -18.64 4.83 -7.50
C ILE A 89 -19.90 5.45 -6.86
N PRO A 90 -20.19 6.75 -7.09
CA PRO A 90 -21.18 7.52 -6.34
C PRO A 90 -22.59 6.90 -6.31
N PHE A 91 -22.98 6.11 -7.32
CA PHE A 91 -24.33 5.54 -7.43
C PHE A 91 -24.50 4.13 -6.83
N ILE A 92 -23.45 3.33 -6.68
CA ILE A 92 -23.54 1.90 -6.31
C ILE A 92 -23.17 1.66 -4.83
N THR A 93 -22.48 2.61 -4.22
CA THR A 93 -21.84 2.47 -2.89
C THR A 93 -22.79 2.41 -1.71
N SER A 94 -23.98 3.02 -1.79
CA SER A 94 -24.95 3.05 -0.70
C SER A 94 -25.65 1.70 -0.51
N ILE A 95 -25.95 1.01 -1.61
CA ILE A 95 -26.55 -0.34 -1.58
C ILE A 95 -25.49 -1.35 -1.17
N GLN A 96 -24.28 -1.27 -1.73
CA GLN A 96 -23.19 -2.17 -1.33
C GLN A 96 -22.87 -2.07 0.17
N ARG A 97 -22.78 -0.88 0.77
CA ARG A 97 -22.51 -0.75 2.21
C ARG A 97 -23.51 -1.44 3.12
N LYS A 98 -24.77 -1.61 2.69
CA LYS A 98 -25.84 -2.25 3.47
C LYS A 98 -25.73 -3.78 3.51
N TRP A 99 -25.13 -4.37 2.48
CA TRP A 99 -25.03 -5.83 2.28
C TRP A 99 -23.64 -6.40 2.57
N GLN A 100 -22.65 -5.55 2.82
CA GLN A 100 -21.26 -5.96 2.97
C GLN A 100 -20.93 -6.33 4.41
N SER A 101 -20.47 -7.56 4.61
CA SER A 101 -19.97 -8.06 5.89
C SER A 101 -18.69 -7.33 6.33
N LYS A 102 -18.47 -7.29 7.65
CA LYS A 102 -17.24 -6.75 8.26
C LYS A 102 -16.11 -7.77 8.14
N GLY A 103 -15.57 -7.95 6.94
CA GLY A 103 -14.34 -8.72 6.72
C GLY A 103 -13.10 -7.92 7.05
N LEU A 104 -12.15 -8.56 7.72
CA LEU A 104 -10.83 -8.02 8.00
C LEU A 104 -9.80 -8.86 7.23
N LEU A 105 -8.95 -8.21 6.45
CA LEU A 105 -7.85 -8.86 5.75
C LEU A 105 -6.61 -8.80 6.63
N LEU A 106 -5.96 -9.95 6.85
CA LEU A 106 -4.68 -10.00 7.53
C LEU A 106 -3.57 -9.67 6.53
N VAL A 107 -2.92 -8.53 6.75
CA VAL A 107 -1.84 -8.00 5.91
C VAL A 107 -0.50 -8.13 6.64
N ARG A 108 0.40 -8.95 6.08
CA ARG A 108 1.79 -9.08 6.50
C ARG A 108 2.66 -8.12 5.70
N LEU A 109 3.67 -7.56 6.36
CA LEU A 109 4.64 -6.70 5.70
C LEU A 109 5.61 -7.56 4.89
N ALA A 110 5.53 -7.47 3.58
CA ALA A 110 6.39 -8.25 2.70
C ALA A 110 7.87 -7.87 2.85
N GLY A 111 8.74 -8.89 2.90
CA GLY A 111 10.20 -8.73 2.96
C GLY A 111 10.73 -8.14 4.27
N VAL A 112 9.92 -8.12 5.33
CA VAL A 112 10.31 -7.62 6.64
C VAL A 112 9.90 -8.62 7.71
N GLU A 113 10.89 -9.08 8.47
CA GLU A 113 10.66 -9.82 9.70
C GLU A 113 10.64 -8.83 10.86
N LEU A 114 9.47 -8.71 11.52
CA LEU A 114 9.28 -7.79 12.64
C LEU A 114 10.00 -8.31 13.89
N ALA A 115 10.78 -7.45 14.54
CA ALA A 115 11.32 -7.76 15.86
C ALA A 115 10.27 -7.49 16.96
N PRO A 116 10.47 -7.99 18.19
CA PRO A 116 9.52 -7.83 19.29
C PRO A 116 9.12 -6.37 19.57
N GLY A 117 10.04 -5.41 19.39
CA GLY A 117 9.76 -3.98 19.54
C GLY A 117 9.04 -3.31 18.35
N GLY A 118 8.97 -3.98 17.19
CA GLY A 118 8.38 -3.43 15.97
C GLY A 118 6.86 -3.29 16.04
N THR A 119 6.17 -4.22 16.70
CA THR A 119 4.72 -4.18 16.88
C THR A 119 4.28 -3.02 17.77
N ALA A 120 5.03 -2.74 18.84
CA ALA A 120 4.79 -1.59 19.71
C ALA A 120 4.97 -0.26 18.95
N TRP A 121 6.01 -0.16 18.13
CA TRP A 121 6.22 1.02 17.29
C TRP A 121 5.11 1.19 16.25
N LEU A 122 4.65 0.12 15.61
CA LEU A 122 3.51 0.16 14.68
C LEU A 122 2.24 0.70 15.36
N ARG A 123 1.98 0.32 16.61
CA ARG A 123 0.83 0.84 17.39
C ARG A 123 0.96 2.32 17.74
N GLN A 124 2.18 2.83 17.90
CA GLN A 124 2.41 4.26 18.14
C GLN A 124 2.29 5.08 16.86
N GLU A 125 2.74 4.52 15.74
CA GLU A 125 2.81 5.24 14.46
C GLU A 125 1.47 5.24 13.71
N LEU A 126 0.73 4.14 13.78
CA LEU A 126 -0.54 3.99 13.08
C LEU A 126 -1.71 4.34 13.98
N LYS A 127 -2.56 5.26 13.51
CA LYS A 127 -3.80 5.57 14.20
C LYS A 127 -4.86 4.50 13.89
N PRO A 128 -5.71 4.12 14.85
CA PRO A 128 -6.86 3.28 14.54
C PRO A 128 -7.74 3.97 13.51
N ARG A 129 -8.24 3.21 12.53
CA ARG A 129 -9.02 3.69 11.38
C ARG A 129 -8.27 4.60 10.41
N GLN A 130 -6.93 4.56 10.40
CA GLN A 130 -6.15 5.26 9.39
C GLN A 130 -6.32 4.62 8.01
N MET A 131 -6.43 5.48 7.00
CA MET A 131 -6.47 5.07 5.60
C MET A 131 -5.07 4.63 5.16
N VAL A 132 -4.97 3.42 4.64
CA VAL A 132 -3.73 2.82 4.15
C VAL A 132 -3.90 2.30 2.73
N TRP A 133 -2.84 2.38 1.94
CA TRP A 133 -2.75 1.73 0.65
C TRP A 133 -1.87 0.51 0.80
N PHE A 134 -2.32 -0.65 0.38
CA PHE A 134 -1.52 -1.86 0.43
C PHE A 134 -1.39 -2.43 -0.99
N GLN A 135 -0.15 -2.61 -1.42
CA GLN A 135 0.17 -3.22 -2.71
C GLN A 135 0.30 -4.72 -2.50
N LEU A 136 -0.54 -5.50 -3.17
CA LEU A 136 -0.51 -6.96 -3.10
C LEU A 136 0.77 -7.47 -3.76
N LEU A 137 1.58 -8.23 -3.03
CA LEU A 137 2.77 -8.88 -3.58
C LEU A 137 2.60 -10.40 -3.62
N GLY A 138 2.02 -10.98 -2.56
CA GLY A 138 1.85 -12.42 -2.41
C GLY A 138 0.64 -12.76 -1.56
N ARG A 139 0.28 -14.05 -1.58
CA ARG A 139 -0.72 -14.61 -0.68
C ARG A 139 -0.19 -15.90 -0.10
N GLU A 140 -0.28 -16.00 1.21
CA GLU A 140 0.08 -17.16 2.02
C GLU A 140 -1.17 -17.55 2.83
N ASP A 141 -1.94 -18.51 2.29
CA ASP A 141 -3.24 -18.95 2.81
C ASP A 141 -4.22 -17.81 3.11
N LEU A 142 -4.31 -17.42 4.38
CA LEU A 142 -5.21 -16.39 4.91
C LEU A 142 -4.52 -15.02 5.08
N ALA A 143 -3.20 -14.96 4.95
CA ALA A 143 -2.41 -13.76 5.07
C ALA A 143 -1.97 -13.24 3.70
N LEU A 144 -2.01 -11.91 3.54
CA LEU A 144 -1.55 -11.23 2.34
C LEU A 144 -0.18 -10.62 2.59
N GLU A 145 0.80 -10.97 1.77
CA GLU A 145 2.07 -10.28 1.77
C GLU A 145 1.95 -8.99 0.96
N CYS A 146 2.07 -7.85 1.63
CA CYS A 146 1.88 -6.55 1.00
C CYS A 146 2.98 -5.54 1.34
N LEU A 147 3.10 -4.54 0.46
CA LEU A 147 3.76 -3.28 0.79
C LEU A 147 2.72 -2.31 1.28
N VAL A 148 2.90 -1.81 2.50
CA VAL A 148 1.95 -0.89 3.10
C VAL A 148 2.47 0.53 2.99
N LEU A 149 1.67 1.38 2.34
CA LEU A 149 1.91 2.79 2.12
C LEU A 149 0.91 3.58 2.96
N VAL A 150 1.43 4.41 3.86
CA VAL A 150 0.64 5.23 4.76
C VAL A 150 0.86 6.69 4.44
N ASN A 151 -0.22 7.47 4.46
CA ASN A 151 -0.10 8.91 4.31
C ASN A 151 0.08 9.56 5.68
N LYS A 152 1.20 10.26 5.87
CA LYS A 152 1.54 10.97 7.12
C LYS A 152 1.18 12.46 7.10
N GLY A 153 0.65 12.99 6.00
CA GLY A 153 0.30 14.41 5.89
C GLY A 153 -0.49 14.73 4.61
N ARG A 154 -0.49 15.99 4.17
CA ARG A 154 -1.19 16.36 2.92
C ARG A 154 -0.55 15.74 1.66
N PHE A 155 0.77 15.50 1.67
CA PHE A 155 1.50 15.05 0.47
C PHE A 155 2.60 14.00 0.70
N LEU A 156 2.82 13.53 1.95
CA LEU A 156 3.91 12.60 2.26
C LEU A 156 3.38 11.18 2.47
N SER A 157 3.50 10.35 1.43
CA SER A 157 3.32 8.91 1.55
C SER A 157 4.62 8.25 1.99
N MET A 158 4.57 7.49 3.09
CA MET A 158 5.68 6.68 3.56
C MET A 158 5.39 5.19 3.35
N CYS A 159 6.42 4.42 3.00
CA CYS A 159 6.35 2.96 2.97
C CYS A 159 6.69 2.43 4.35
N LEU A 160 5.75 1.75 5.01
CA LEU A 160 5.97 1.20 6.36
C LEU A 160 7.10 0.16 6.36
N ASN A 161 7.16 -0.69 5.34
CA ASN A 161 8.19 -1.74 5.24
C ASN A 161 9.60 -1.12 5.26
N GLU A 162 9.81 -0.01 4.53
CA GLU A 162 11.10 0.69 4.51
C GLU A 162 11.38 1.41 5.82
N GLU A 163 10.36 2.02 6.44
CA GLU A 163 10.54 2.77 7.68
C GLU A 163 10.90 1.87 8.87
N ILE A 164 10.27 0.71 8.98
CA ILE A 164 10.57 -0.26 10.05
C ILE A 164 12.04 -0.68 9.99
N LEU A 165 12.53 -1.00 8.79
CA LEU A 165 13.93 -1.34 8.58
C LEU A 165 14.83 -0.15 8.88
N ARG A 166 14.44 1.07 8.49
CA ARG A 166 15.21 2.30 8.76
C ARG A 166 15.34 2.63 10.24
N GLN A 167 14.33 2.27 11.05
CA GLN A 167 14.39 2.39 12.52
C GLN A 167 15.12 1.22 13.18
N GLY A 168 15.48 0.18 12.41
CA GLY A 168 16.12 -1.02 12.93
C GLY A 168 15.16 -1.87 13.77
N LEU A 169 13.86 -1.85 13.45
CA LEU A 169 12.80 -2.58 14.16
C LEU A 169 12.39 -3.88 13.46
N GLY A 170 13.13 -4.26 12.42
CA GLY A 170 12.98 -5.52 11.72
C GLY A 170 14.23 -5.85 10.91
N ARG A 171 14.26 -7.08 10.39
CA ARG A 171 15.29 -7.58 9.46
C ARG A 171 14.71 -7.76 8.08
N THR A 172 15.54 -7.66 7.05
CA THR A 172 15.08 -7.94 5.68
C THR A 172 14.86 -9.44 5.52
N ALA A 173 13.64 -9.83 5.12
CA ALA A 173 13.26 -11.21 4.83
C ALA A 173 13.11 -11.43 3.33
N ARG A 174 13.02 -12.71 2.93
CA ARG A 174 12.65 -13.06 1.55
C ARG A 174 11.22 -12.61 1.28
N ILE A 175 10.96 -12.14 0.06
CA ILE A 175 9.62 -11.84 -0.41
C ILE A 175 9.16 -13.07 -1.18
N GLU A 176 8.17 -13.79 -0.66
CA GLU A 176 7.72 -15.05 -1.25
C GLU A 176 6.71 -14.83 -2.38
N GLY A 177 5.97 -13.71 -2.35
CA GLY A 177 4.97 -13.38 -3.35
C GLY A 177 5.45 -12.97 -4.75
N LEU A 178 6.71 -12.54 -4.90
CA LEU A 178 7.17 -11.93 -6.15
C LEU A 178 8.11 -12.86 -6.94
N HIS A 179 7.89 -12.97 -8.26
CA HIS A 179 8.84 -13.63 -9.14
C HIS A 179 10.22 -12.96 -9.08
N HIS A 180 11.23 -13.77 -8.76
CA HIS A 180 12.64 -13.40 -8.58
C HIS A 180 13.26 -12.74 -9.81
N ASP A 181 12.74 -13.03 -11.00
CA ASP A 181 13.23 -12.49 -12.28
C ASP A 181 12.67 -11.11 -12.61
N SER A 182 11.70 -10.62 -11.84
CA SER A 182 11.09 -9.34 -12.12
C SER A 182 11.99 -8.18 -11.66
N ARG A 183 12.09 -7.14 -12.50
CA ARG A 183 12.81 -5.90 -12.16
C ARG A 183 12.25 -5.22 -10.90
N LEU A 184 10.96 -5.41 -10.62
CA LEU A 184 10.28 -4.87 -9.45
C LEU A 184 10.78 -5.52 -8.16
N TYR A 185 10.99 -6.84 -8.15
CA TYR A 185 11.56 -7.57 -7.02
C TYR A 185 12.91 -6.96 -6.63
N TRP A 186 13.85 -6.91 -7.56
CA TRP A 186 15.20 -6.40 -7.31
C TRP A 186 15.20 -4.94 -6.88
N LYS A 187 14.36 -4.09 -7.49
CA LYS A 187 14.24 -2.69 -7.10
C LYS A 187 13.76 -2.55 -5.66
N LEU A 188 12.76 -3.33 -5.27
CA LEU A 188 12.21 -3.28 -3.93
C LEU A 188 13.18 -3.87 -2.89
N HIS A 189 13.69 -5.06 -3.17
CA HIS A 189 14.63 -5.75 -2.29
C HIS A 189 15.88 -4.89 -2.04
N ARG A 190 16.42 -4.25 -3.09
CA ARG A 190 17.54 -3.29 -2.95
C ARG A 190 17.18 -2.12 -2.03
N ARG A 191 15.95 -1.59 -2.07
CA ARG A 191 15.51 -0.50 -1.19
C ARG A 191 15.41 -0.94 0.27
N LEU A 192 14.86 -2.13 0.52
CA LEU A 192 14.76 -2.70 1.86
C LEU A 192 16.15 -2.93 2.46
N LEU A 193 17.05 -3.58 1.71
CA LEU A 193 18.44 -3.77 2.12
C LEU A 193 19.16 -2.44 2.38
N GLN A 194 18.95 -1.42 1.54
CA GLN A 194 19.51 -0.10 1.78
C GLN A 194 18.99 0.55 3.08
N ALA A 195 17.72 0.33 3.44
CA ALA A 195 17.16 0.82 4.68
C ALA A 195 17.75 0.11 5.90
N GLU A 196 17.91 -1.22 5.81
CA GLU A 196 18.57 -2.03 6.85
C GLU A 196 20.05 -1.61 7.03
N LEU A 197 20.81 -1.49 5.94
CA LEU A 197 22.20 -1.00 6.00
C LEU A 197 22.31 0.41 6.61
N ARG A 198 21.31 1.27 6.40
CA ARG A 198 21.27 2.60 7.04
C ARG A 198 20.99 2.51 8.54
N ALA A 199 20.14 1.57 8.97
CA ALA A 199 19.88 1.37 10.40
C ALA A 199 21.09 0.76 11.12
N LEU A 200 21.75 -0.20 10.46
CA LEU A 200 23.05 -0.75 10.87
C LEU A 200 24.10 0.35 11.05
N LYS A 201 24.34 1.18 10.01
CA LYS A 201 25.30 2.30 10.10
C LYS A 201 24.97 3.32 11.19
N LYS A 202 23.69 3.43 11.58
CA LYS A 202 23.22 4.37 12.60
C LYS A 202 23.05 3.71 13.97
N ASN A 203 23.38 2.43 14.13
CA ASN A 203 23.22 1.64 15.36
C ASN A 203 21.84 1.82 16.01
N LYS A 204 20.78 1.69 15.20
CA LYS A 204 19.39 1.90 15.64
C LYS A 204 18.66 0.60 15.93
N GLY A 205 17.75 0.62 16.91
CA GLY A 205 16.85 -0.49 17.22
C GLY A 205 17.61 -1.75 17.63
N ILE A 206 17.34 -2.86 16.94
CA ILE A 206 17.98 -4.17 17.14
C ILE A 206 19.50 -4.11 16.92
N TRP A 207 19.97 -3.17 16.10
CA TRP A 207 21.37 -2.98 15.76
C TRP A 207 22.11 -2.09 16.75
N LYS A 208 21.43 -1.63 17.80
CA LYS A 208 22.08 -0.90 18.89
C LYS A 208 22.84 -1.93 19.73
N GLU A 209 24.10 -2.15 19.39
CA GLU A 209 24.99 -2.92 20.23
C GLU A 209 25.17 -2.17 21.55
N GLU A 210 24.46 -2.61 22.60
CA GLU A 210 24.71 -2.20 23.99
C GLU A 210 26.21 -2.38 24.32
N SER A 211 26.87 -3.32 23.65
CA SER A 211 28.27 -3.67 23.86
C SER A 211 29.31 -2.72 23.24
N TYR A 212 29.14 -2.11 22.06
CA TYR A 212 30.27 -1.38 21.44
C TYR A 212 30.52 0.00 22.03
N SER A 213 29.47 0.77 22.32
CA SER A 213 29.65 2.08 22.98
C SER A 213 30.10 1.94 24.42
N GLU A 214 29.64 0.91 25.13
CA GLU A 214 30.11 0.58 26.48
C GLU A 214 31.53 0.01 26.42
N ARG A 215 31.86 -0.90 25.50
CA ARG A 215 33.24 -1.38 25.30
C ARG A 215 34.20 -0.26 24.92
N ILE A 216 33.80 0.69 24.07
CA ILE A 216 34.64 1.83 23.72
C ILE A 216 34.75 2.79 24.92
N ARG A 217 33.67 3.05 25.66
CA ARG A 217 33.74 3.83 26.91
C ARG A 217 34.59 3.14 27.97
N ASP A 218 34.51 1.83 28.10
CA ASP A 218 35.28 1.02 29.04
C ASP A 218 36.75 0.97 28.61
N CYS A 219 37.05 0.79 27.32
CA CYS A 219 38.40 0.90 26.79
C CYS A 219 38.97 2.31 27.01
N ILE A 220 38.18 3.36 26.78
CA ILE A 220 38.62 4.75 26.98
C ILE A 220 38.79 5.06 28.48
N ALA A 221 37.88 4.58 29.34
CA ALA A 221 37.93 4.80 30.79
C ALA A 221 39.04 3.98 31.47
N ASN A 222 39.32 2.79 30.95
CA ASN A 222 40.36 1.89 31.46
C ASN A 222 41.74 2.16 30.81
N ASN A 223 41.81 3.00 29.78
CA ASN A 223 43.08 3.42 29.21
C ASN A 223 43.86 4.29 30.21
N LYS A 224 45.07 3.83 30.55
CA LYS A 224 46.01 4.49 31.48
C LYS A 224 46.13 5.99 31.18
N PHE A 225 46.20 6.36 29.91
CA PHE A 225 46.41 7.73 29.44
C PHE A 225 45.29 8.69 29.87
N VAL A 226 44.03 8.25 29.80
CA VAL A 226 42.85 9.05 30.18
C VAL A 226 42.81 9.26 31.69
N ARG A 227 43.23 8.26 32.48
CA ARG A 227 43.38 8.41 33.94
C ARG A 227 44.48 9.41 34.29
N THR A 228 45.60 9.42 33.56
CA THR A 228 46.68 10.39 33.76
C THR A 228 46.22 11.81 33.39
N LEU A 229 45.50 11.96 32.28
CA LEU A 229 44.92 13.24 31.85
C LEU A 229 43.89 13.78 32.84
N LYS A 230 43.01 12.92 33.38
CA LYS A 230 42.07 13.32 34.44
C LYS A 230 42.80 13.82 35.69
N LYS A 231 43.87 13.13 36.11
CA LYS A 231 44.71 13.57 37.24
C LYS A 231 45.40 14.91 36.95
N PHE A 232 45.88 15.10 35.73
CA PHE A 232 46.53 16.34 35.31
C PHE A 232 45.55 17.51 35.25
N ALA A 233 44.34 17.29 34.72
CA ALA A 233 43.27 18.29 34.70
C ALA A 233 42.79 18.67 36.10
N SER A 234 42.66 17.70 37.02
CA SER A 234 42.34 18.00 38.42
C SER A 234 43.46 18.78 39.12
N TRP A 235 44.73 18.48 38.81
CA TRP A 235 45.88 19.21 39.33
C TRP A 235 45.89 20.67 38.84
N LEU A 236 45.70 20.89 37.52
CA LEU A 236 45.60 22.22 36.93
C LEU A 236 44.45 23.05 37.51
N ARG A 237 43.30 22.42 37.78
CA ARG A 237 42.16 23.11 38.38
C ARG A 237 42.43 23.51 39.84
N SER A 238 43.22 22.72 40.57
CA SER A 238 43.64 23.04 41.94
C SER A 238 44.73 24.11 42.02
N SER A 239 45.57 24.25 40.98
CA SER A 239 46.62 25.26 40.91
C SER A 239 46.13 26.64 40.47
N VAL A 240 44.99 26.71 39.78
CA VAL A 240 44.39 27.98 39.33
C VAL A 240 43.46 28.60 40.39
N SER A 241 43.02 27.82 41.39
CA SER A 241 42.15 28.29 42.47
C SER A 241 42.91 28.74 43.73
N ARG A 242 44.22 28.98 43.62
CA ARG A 242 45.11 29.38 44.72
C ARG A 242 45.76 30.73 44.42
#